data_AF-A0A9W4SSM8-F1
#
_entry.id   AF-A0A9W4SSM8-F1
#
_cell.length_a   1.000
_cell.length_b   1.000
_cell.length_c   1.000
_cell.angle_alpha   90.00
_cell.angle_beta   90.00
_cell.angle_gamma   90.00
#
_symmetry.space_group_name_H-M   'P 1'
#
loop_
_entity.id
_entity.type
_entity.pdbx_description
1 polymer ?
#
loop_
_entity_poly.entity_id
_entity_poly.type
_entity_poly.pdbx_seq_one_letter_code
_entity_poly.pdbx_strand_id
1 'polypeptide(L)'
;MSTELWELSSKEYINALESGEFSDIELLVGEESNAKVFKAHSVILKIRSPYFRTALSNDWLKKEKNVIKFQKPNISVEIFEIILKYIYSSVIELSHNDIKTNIAILIAADELCLNDLCIYIEEYLLGNDNKSLLKQNFVLIQDVATRFTQFCKLVKFYKINIQQDPSLIFKADDFVTIKQEILLDILVKNNHSVKPIEIWDKLMAWSIAQSNELPSDITKWTHKEVSIFGKVIKLFIPHINFKEISPVDFVQKVKPFKNSFEMGFYVQILEHYSFNDNDSKTIDSKIINSDQAFLIGSAIKITKQGKYNSTYNFKLLVRGSRNGFEVVIFHSLCDVVNEKQAIYVSNSYGPEFGNNKADLRLLYTYKKGQCFKNSYENLIRKNEGEFEIEDYEVFQVIERST
;
A
#
# COMPACT_ATOMS: atom_id res chain seq x y z
N MET A 1 -60.40 0.75 30.44
CA MET A 1 -59.45 0.88 29.32
C MET A 1 -58.46 1.97 29.67
N SER A 2 -57.17 1.67 29.64
CA SER A 2 -56.09 2.66 29.75
C SER A 2 -55.51 2.88 28.36
N THR A 3 -55.33 4.14 27.97
CA THR A 3 -54.67 4.53 26.71
C THR A 3 -53.35 5.21 27.07
N GLU A 4 -52.25 4.76 26.48
CA GLU A 4 -50.93 5.37 26.67
C GLU A 4 -50.80 6.60 25.78
N LEU A 5 -50.54 7.76 26.38
CA LEU A 5 -50.45 9.07 25.70
C LEU A 5 -49.03 9.65 25.76
N TRP A 6 -48.00 8.79 25.78
CA TRP A 6 -46.61 9.20 25.94
C TRP A 6 -46.13 10.16 24.83
N GLU A 7 -46.67 10.02 23.61
CA GLU A 7 -46.35 10.92 22.49
C GLU A 7 -46.76 12.38 22.75
N LEU A 8 -47.89 12.60 23.44
CA LEU A 8 -48.34 13.95 23.79
C LEU A 8 -47.38 14.58 24.82
N SER A 9 -47.03 13.82 25.85
CA SER A 9 -46.09 14.27 26.88
C SER A 9 -44.70 14.55 26.31
N SER A 10 -44.23 13.70 25.39
CA SER A 10 -42.97 13.88 24.67
C SER A 10 -42.92 15.21 23.90
N LYS A 11 -44.01 15.57 23.19
CA LYS A 11 -44.13 16.87 22.50
C LYS A 11 -44.10 18.05 23.47
N GLU A 12 -44.76 17.95 24.62
CA GLU A 12 -44.75 19.02 25.63
C GLU A 12 -43.35 19.29 26.18
N TYR A 13 -42.57 18.23 26.46
CA TYR A 13 -41.18 18.38 26.90
C TYR A 13 -40.29 18.98 25.82
N ILE A 14 -40.43 18.57 24.56
CA ILE A 14 -39.69 19.16 23.44
C ILE A 14 -40.04 20.65 23.27
N ASN A 15 -41.32 21.02 23.35
CA ASN A 15 -41.73 22.41 23.28
C ASN A 15 -41.08 23.25 24.39
N ALA A 16 -40.98 22.72 25.62
CA ALA A 16 -40.29 23.40 26.73
C ALA A 16 -38.77 23.54 26.47
N LEU A 17 -38.14 22.53 25.85
CA LEU A 17 -36.74 22.62 25.44
C LEU A 17 -36.52 23.71 24.38
N GLU A 18 -37.38 23.76 23.36
CA GLU A 18 -37.27 24.70 22.24
C GLU A 18 -37.59 26.15 22.63
N SER A 19 -38.61 26.36 23.46
CA SER A 19 -38.96 27.69 23.97
C SER A 19 -37.93 28.22 24.97
N GLY A 20 -37.26 27.32 25.70
CA GLY A 20 -36.38 27.64 26.81
C GLY A 20 -37.11 28.23 28.02
N GLU A 21 -38.44 28.16 28.06
CA GLU A 21 -39.24 28.56 29.21
C GLU A 21 -38.86 27.73 30.43
N PHE A 22 -38.69 28.38 31.58
CA PHE A 22 -38.27 27.76 32.85
C PHE A 22 -36.85 27.16 32.86
N SER A 23 -36.04 27.41 31.82
CA SER A 23 -34.64 26.97 31.80
C SER A 23 -33.83 27.57 32.95
N ASP A 24 -33.12 26.70 33.66
CA ASP A 24 -32.29 27.03 34.82
C ASP A 24 -30.80 26.70 34.59
N ILE A 25 -30.46 26.17 33.42
CA ILE A 25 -29.11 25.82 33.01
C ILE A 25 -28.82 26.20 31.56
N GLU A 26 -27.60 26.70 31.34
CA GLU A 26 -26.99 26.91 30.04
C GLU A 26 -25.78 25.97 29.87
N LEU A 27 -25.81 25.19 28.81
CA LEU A 27 -24.81 24.21 28.43
C LEU A 27 -24.00 24.74 27.26
N LEU A 28 -22.74 25.09 27.47
CA LEU A 28 -21.80 25.42 26.41
C LEU A 28 -21.20 24.11 25.86
N VAL A 29 -21.56 23.76 24.63
CA VAL A 29 -21.28 22.46 24.02
C VAL A 29 -20.44 22.63 22.76
N GLY A 30 -19.51 21.70 22.53
CA GLY A 30 -18.58 21.72 21.40
C GLY A 30 -17.25 22.43 21.71
N GLU A 31 -16.29 22.27 20.81
CA GLU A 31 -14.99 22.95 20.88
C GLU A 31 -15.13 24.46 20.71
N GLU A 32 -14.24 25.25 21.31
CA GLU A 32 -14.39 26.72 21.44
C GLU A 32 -14.71 27.44 20.12
N SER A 33 -14.15 26.99 18.99
CA SER A 33 -14.39 27.59 17.67
C SER A 33 -15.79 27.36 17.11
N ASN A 34 -16.49 26.32 17.56
CA ASN A 34 -17.82 25.90 17.09
C ASN A 34 -18.81 25.72 18.25
N ALA A 35 -18.53 26.29 19.42
CA ALA A 35 -19.33 26.04 20.61
C ALA A 35 -20.71 26.73 20.53
N LYS A 36 -21.76 26.01 20.94
CA LYS A 36 -23.14 26.52 21.01
C LYS A 36 -23.64 26.44 22.44
N VAL A 37 -24.40 27.46 22.86
CA VAL A 37 -25.09 27.45 24.15
C VAL A 37 -26.49 26.86 23.97
N PHE A 38 -26.80 25.84 24.76
CA PHE A 38 -28.13 25.25 24.86
C PHE A 38 -28.77 25.64 26.20
N LYS A 39 -30.01 26.13 26.15
CA LYS A 39 -30.83 26.30 27.36
C LYS A 39 -31.55 24.99 27.65
N ALA A 40 -31.55 24.56 28.91
CA ALA A 40 -32.16 23.29 29.32
C ALA A 40 -32.67 23.35 30.77
N HIS A 41 -33.17 22.22 31.25
CA HIS A 41 -33.73 22.03 32.58
C HIS A 41 -32.88 21.05 33.38
N SER A 42 -32.22 21.54 34.43
CA SER A 42 -31.29 20.76 35.24
C SER A 42 -31.97 19.53 35.85
N VAL A 43 -33.24 19.66 36.26
CA VAL A 43 -34.03 18.55 36.82
C VAL A 43 -34.23 17.41 35.82
N ILE A 44 -34.56 17.72 34.55
CA ILE A 44 -34.75 16.71 33.50
C ILE A 44 -33.42 16.02 33.21
N LEU A 45 -32.34 16.79 33.04
CA LEU A 45 -30.99 16.25 32.82
C LEU A 45 -30.56 15.30 33.95
N LYS A 46 -30.74 15.71 35.22
CA LYS A 46 -30.40 14.89 36.41
C LYS A 46 -31.26 13.62 36.52
N ILE A 47 -32.53 13.67 36.10
CA ILE A 47 -33.39 12.48 36.12
C ILE A 47 -32.93 11.49 35.06
N ARG A 48 -32.65 11.97 33.85
CA ARG A 48 -32.47 11.14 32.65
C ARG A 48 -31.03 10.69 32.41
N SER A 49 -30.04 11.39 32.96
CA SER A 49 -28.62 11.07 32.79
C SER A 49 -27.92 10.98 34.15
N PRO A 50 -27.36 9.79 34.51
CA PRO A 50 -26.52 9.63 35.70
C PRO A 50 -25.30 10.56 35.71
N TYR A 51 -24.72 10.84 34.53
CA TYR A 51 -23.65 11.81 34.37
C TYR A 51 -24.10 13.19 34.85
N PHE A 52 -25.21 13.73 34.31
CA PHE A 52 -25.69 15.05 34.73
C PHE A 52 -26.17 15.05 36.19
N ARG A 53 -26.73 13.94 36.69
CA ARG A 53 -27.07 13.81 38.11
C ARG A 53 -25.87 14.09 39.01
N THR A 54 -24.73 13.49 38.69
CA THR A 54 -23.48 13.59 39.43
C THR A 54 -22.78 14.93 39.16
N ALA A 55 -22.68 15.33 37.89
CA ALA A 55 -21.99 16.56 37.50
C ALA A 55 -22.70 17.81 38.05
N LEU A 56 -24.03 17.77 38.17
CA LEU A 56 -24.85 18.87 38.67
C LEU A 56 -25.22 18.77 40.16
N SER A 57 -24.71 17.77 40.89
CA SER A 57 -24.88 17.68 42.36
C SER A 57 -23.82 18.44 43.15
N ASN A 58 -22.75 18.91 42.49
CA ASN A 58 -21.63 19.57 43.15
C ASN A 58 -21.92 21.06 43.42
N ASP A 59 -21.56 21.54 44.61
CA ASP A 59 -21.72 22.94 45.05
C ASP A 59 -20.83 23.95 44.29
N TRP A 60 -19.96 23.46 43.40
CA TRP A 60 -18.97 24.25 42.64
C TRP A 60 -19.52 24.80 41.30
N LEU A 61 -20.81 24.58 41.02
CA LEU A 61 -21.44 25.11 39.81
C LEU A 61 -21.48 26.64 39.84
N LYS A 62 -20.89 27.26 38.82
CA LYS A 62 -21.03 28.71 38.62
C LYS A 62 -22.49 29.02 38.30
N LYS A 63 -23.14 29.73 39.22
CA LYS A 63 -24.45 30.35 38.98
C LYS A 63 -24.23 31.82 38.65
N GLU A 64 -24.62 32.22 37.46
CA GLU A 64 -24.65 33.61 37.05
C GLU A 64 -26.11 34.01 36.86
N LYS A 65 -26.57 35.02 37.61
CA LYS A 65 -27.98 35.47 37.57
C LYS A 65 -28.99 34.32 37.78
N ASN A 66 -28.70 33.41 38.71
CA ASN A 66 -29.47 32.18 39.01
C ASN A 66 -29.52 31.11 37.91
N VAL A 67 -28.76 31.26 36.81
CA VAL A 67 -28.62 30.24 35.76
C VAL A 67 -27.32 29.48 35.98
N ILE A 68 -27.39 28.15 35.96
CA ILE A 68 -26.23 27.27 36.03
C ILE A 68 -25.47 27.35 34.69
N LYS A 69 -24.16 27.59 34.72
CA LYS A 69 -23.31 27.48 33.53
C LYS A 69 -22.53 26.17 33.57
N PHE A 70 -22.64 25.37 32.52
CA PHE A 70 -21.96 24.07 32.42
C PHE A 70 -21.31 23.89 31.05
N GLN A 71 -20.11 23.33 31.02
CA GLN A 71 -19.34 23.13 29.78
C GLN A 71 -19.29 21.64 29.42
N LYS A 72 -19.50 21.33 28.14
CA LYS A 72 -19.39 19.98 27.58
C LYS A 72 -18.69 20.02 26.22
N PRO A 73 -17.36 20.23 26.19
CA PRO A 73 -16.61 20.40 24.95
C PRO A 73 -16.45 19.10 24.14
N ASN A 74 -16.49 17.93 24.80
CA ASN A 74 -16.17 16.64 24.17
C ASN A 74 -17.27 16.07 23.23
N ILE A 75 -18.41 16.74 23.10
CA ILE A 75 -19.51 16.31 22.22
C ILE A 75 -19.77 17.43 21.23
N SER A 76 -19.86 17.10 19.93
CA SER A 76 -20.19 18.09 18.92
C SER A 76 -21.62 18.63 19.10
N VAL A 77 -21.85 19.85 18.65
CA VAL A 77 -23.14 20.53 18.77
C VAL A 77 -24.29 19.72 18.18
N GLU A 78 -24.07 19.15 16.99
CA GLU A 78 -25.07 18.34 16.28
C GLU A 78 -25.46 17.08 17.07
N ILE A 79 -24.46 16.32 17.53
CA ILE A 79 -24.68 15.07 18.27
C ILE A 79 -25.33 15.35 19.62
N PHE A 80 -24.92 16.42 20.29
CA PHE A 80 -25.53 16.81 21.55
C PHE A 80 -26.98 17.24 21.38
N GLU A 81 -27.33 17.93 20.30
CA GLU A 81 -28.71 18.31 20.02
C GLU A 81 -29.63 17.09 19.86
N ILE A 82 -29.15 16.06 19.16
CA ILE A 82 -29.88 14.78 19.00
C ILE A 82 -30.08 14.11 20.37
N ILE A 83 -29.03 14.01 21.19
CA ILE A 83 -29.12 13.36 22.50
C ILE A 83 -29.97 14.19 23.47
N LEU A 84 -29.89 15.52 23.42
CA LEU A 84 -30.69 16.39 24.26
C LEU A 84 -32.18 16.24 23.95
N LYS A 85 -32.55 16.16 22.67
CA LYS A 85 -33.92 15.82 22.25
C LYS A 85 -34.33 14.45 22.81
N TYR A 86 -33.50 13.42 22.66
CA TYR A 86 -33.76 12.09 23.25
C TYR A 86 -33.97 12.13 24.77
N ILE A 87 -33.17 12.91 25.51
CA ILE A 87 -33.32 13.05 26.96
C ILE A 87 -34.73 13.54 27.32
N TYR A 88 -35.30 14.46 26.52
CA TYR A 88 -36.62 15.05 26.74
C TYR A 88 -37.77 14.19 26.20
N SER A 89 -37.63 13.60 25.02
CA SER A 89 -38.71 12.91 24.30
C SER A 89 -38.71 11.39 24.47
N SER A 90 -37.57 10.81 24.86
CA SER A 90 -37.25 9.38 24.71
C SER A 90 -37.33 8.86 23.27
N VAL A 91 -37.30 9.77 22.28
CA VAL A 91 -37.26 9.46 20.85
C VAL A 91 -35.86 9.77 20.34
N ILE A 92 -35.24 8.80 19.67
CA ILE A 92 -33.93 8.94 19.04
C ILE A 92 -34.08 8.78 17.53
N GLU A 93 -33.50 9.72 16.78
CA GLU A 93 -33.44 9.67 15.32
C GLU A 93 -32.06 9.16 14.91
N LEU A 94 -32.00 7.92 14.43
CA LEU A 94 -30.78 7.32 13.89
C LEU A 94 -30.83 7.36 12.37
N SER A 95 -29.71 7.70 11.76
CA SER A 95 -29.60 7.78 10.30
C SER A 95 -29.39 6.39 9.69
N HIS A 96 -30.18 6.01 8.70
CA HIS A 96 -30.03 4.72 8.04
C HIS A 96 -28.73 4.56 7.25
N ASN A 97 -28.17 5.66 6.72
CA ASN A 97 -26.99 5.62 5.85
C ASN A 97 -25.77 6.35 6.43
N ASP A 98 -25.89 6.95 7.61
CA ASP A 98 -24.79 7.65 8.27
C ASP A 98 -24.36 6.94 9.56
N ILE A 99 -23.51 5.94 9.36
CA ILE A 99 -22.95 5.15 10.45
C ILE A 99 -22.06 5.99 11.37
N LYS A 100 -21.40 7.03 10.83
CA LYS A 100 -20.46 7.86 11.57
C LYS A 100 -21.21 8.67 12.62
N THR A 101 -22.32 9.28 12.22
CA THR A 101 -23.22 10.00 13.13
C THR A 101 -23.80 9.07 14.19
N ASN A 102 -24.31 7.89 13.81
CA ASN A 102 -24.86 6.94 14.79
C ASN A 102 -23.80 6.45 15.81
N ILE A 103 -22.57 6.20 15.36
CA ILE A 103 -21.46 5.84 16.25
C ILE A 103 -21.09 7.01 17.17
N ALA A 104 -21.09 8.25 16.68
CA ALA A 104 -20.86 9.43 17.50
C ALA A 104 -21.96 9.62 18.56
N ILE A 105 -23.23 9.34 18.22
CA ILE A 105 -24.35 9.30 19.18
C ILE A 105 -24.09 8.21 20.23
N LEU A 106 -23.67 7.01 19.84
CA LEU A 106 -23.34 5.93 20.78
C LEU A 106 -22.25 6.35 21.78
N ILE A 107 -21.16 6.95 21.30
CA ILE A 107 -20.06 7.44 22.15
C ILE A 107 -20.55 8.53 23.12
N ALA A 108 -21.34 9.48 22.63
CA ALA A 108 -21.85 10.56 23.46
C ALA A 108 -22.92 10.06 24.46
N ALA A 109 -23.71 9.04 24.10
CA ALA A 109 -24.63 8.37 25.02
C ALA A 109 -23.88 7.68 26.16
N ASP A 110 -22.79 6.99 25.87
CA ASP A 110 -21.90 6.37 26.86
C ASP A 110 -21.28 7.41 27.80
N GLU A 111 -20.75 8.51 27.25
CA GLU A 111 -20.16 9.59 28.05
C GLU A 111 -21.19 10.24 28.98
N LEU A 112 -22.46 10.28 28.58
CA LEU A 112 -23.58 10.77 29.39
C LEU A 112 -24.24 9.69 30.25
N CYS A 113 -23.65 8.49 30.30
CA CYS A 113 -24.10 7.31 31.05
C CYS A 113 -25.54 6.86 30.71
N LEU A 114 -25.93 6.95 29.44
CA LEU A 114 -27.23 6.55 28.91
C LEU A 114 -27.19 5.08 28.44
N ASN A 115 -27.03 4.14 29.38
CA ASN A 115 -26.75 2.73 29.07
C ASN A 115 -27.83 2.06 28.20
N ASP A 116 -29.12 2.31 28.47
CA ASP A 116 -30.22 1.72 27.68
C ASP A 116 -30.19 2.19 26.22
N LEU A 117 -29.84 3.48 26.01
CA LEU A 117 -29.65 4.02 24.67
C LEU A 117 -28.45 3.38 23.97
N CYS A 118 -27.34 3.15 24.70
CA CYS A 118 -26.17 2.48 24.13
C CYS A 118 -26.52 1.07 23.62
N ILE A 119 -27.25 0.30 24.43
CA ILE A 119 -27.70 -1.05 24.07
C ILE A 119 -28.58 -1.00 22.81
N TYR A 120 -29.53 -0.06 22.77
CA TYR A 120 -30.42 0.12 21.62
C TYR A 120 -29.65 0.48 20.34
N ILE A 121 -28.71 1.43 20.41
CA ILE A 121 -27.92 1.85 19.25
C ILE A 121 -27.03 0.71 18.77
N GLU A 122 -26.39 -0.06 19.66
CA GLU A 122 -25.62 -1.24 19.24
C GLU A 122 -26.48 -2.26 18.48
N GLU A 123 -27.72 -2.50 18.92
CA GLU A 123 -28.66 -3.40 18.23
C GLU A 123 -29.06 -2.86 16.86
N TYR A 124 -29.36 -1.56 16.78
CA TYR A 124 -29.68 -0.91 15.52
C TYR A 124 -28.51 -0.99 14.52
N LEU A 125 -27.29 -0.65 14.96
CA LEU A 125 -26.09 -0.70 14.13
C LEU A 125 -25.82 -2.11 13.59
N LEU A 126 -26.12 -3.14 14.38
CA LEU A 126 -25.92 -4.55 14.02
C LEU A 126 -27.14 -5.19 13.34
N GLY A 127 -28.18 -4.41 13.07
CA GLY A 127 -29.27 -4.79 12.18
C GLY A 127 -28.75 -5.17 10.80
N ASN A 128 -29.44 -6.09 10.10
CA ASN A 128 -28.92 -6.68 8.86
C ASN A 128 -28.59 -5.65 7.79
N ASP A 129 -29.38 -4.59 7.66
CA ASP A 129 -29.20 -3.54 6.64
C ASP A 129 -27.94 -2.69 6.87
N ASN A 130 -27.44 -2.62 8.11
CA ASN A 130 -26.32 -1.77 8.49
C ASN A 130 -24.96 -2.50 8.49
N LYS A 131 -24.95 -3.84 8.44
CA LYS A 131 -23.71 -4.64 8.51
C LYS A 131 -22.75 -4.36 7.35
N SER A 132 -23.27 -4.09 6.16
CA SER A 132 -22.45 -3.71 4.99
C SER A 132 -21.79 -2.34 5.21
N LEU A 133 -22.55 -1.36 5.72
CA LEU A 133 -22.07 -0.01 6.03
C LEU A 133 -21.00 -0.03 7.14
N LEU A 134 -21.16 -0.88 8.15
CA LEU A 134 -20.15 -1.11 9.19
C LEU A 134 -18.84 -1.66 8.60
N LYS A 135 -18.91 -2.55 7.59
CA LYS A 135 -17.73 -3.08 6.89
C LYS A 135 -17.08 -2.05 5.95
N GLN A 136 -17.86 -1.14 5.38
CA GLN A 136 -17.34 -0.01 4.60
C GLN A 136 -16.60 1.00 5.49
N ASN A 137 -16.98 1.12 6.77
CA ASN A 137 -16.35 2.03 7.73
C ASN A 137 -15.54 1.25 8.78
N PHE A 138 -14.82 0.21 8.35
CA PHE A 138 -14.22 -0.75 9.27
C PHE A 138 -13.07 -0.17 10.10
N VAL A 139 -12.42 0.92 9.65
CA VAL A 139 -11.41 1.62 10.46
C VAL A 139 -12.05 2.31 11.65
N LEU A 140 -13.18 2.99 11.45
CA LEU A 140 -13.96 3.55 12.55
C LEU A 140 -14.37 2.47 13.56
N ILE A 141 -14.86 1.33 13.07
CA ILE A 141 -15.28 0.22 13.95
C ILE A 141 -14.09 -0.36 14.70
N GLN A 142 -12.93 -0.49 14.05
CA GLN A 142 -11.70 -0.91 14.72
C GLN A 142 -11.31 0.06 15.85
N ASP A 143 -11.30 1.37 15.59
CA ASP A 143 -10.93 2.38 16.58
C ASP A 143 -11.92 2.40 17.76
N VAL A 144 -13.22 2.35 17.48
CA VAL A 144 -14.28 2.30 18.51
C VAL A 144 -14.19 1.02 19.35
N ALA A 145 -14.06 -0.15 18.72
CA ALA A 145 -13.94 -1.42 19.41
C ALA A 145 -12.67 -1.51 20.28
N THR A 146 -11.62 -0.77 19.93
CA THR A 146 -10.37 -0.72 20.70
C THR A 146 -10.49 0.23 21.89
N ARG A 147 -11.13 1.40 21.72
CA ARG A 147 -11.24 2.43 22.76
C ARG A 147 -12.38 2.19 23.75
N PHE A 148 -13.49 1.61 23.30
CA PHE A 148 -14.72 1.45 24.07
C PHE A 148 -15.08 -0.04 24.22
N THR A 149 -14.36 -0.72 25.12
CA THR A 149 -14.55 -2.16 25.34
C THR A 149 -15.93 -2.52 25.90
N GLN A 150 -16.67 -1.56 26.45
CA GLN A 150 -18.02 -1.72 26.95
C GLN A 150 -19.08 -1.90 25.85
N PHE A 151 -18.80 -1.50 24.60
CA PHE A 151 -19.66 -1.76 23.43
C PHE A 151 -19.49 -3.22 22.99
N CYS A 152 -19.93 -4.14 23.86
CA CYS A 152 -19.66 -5.57 23.75
C CYS A 152 -20.10 -6.16 22.41
N LYS A 153 -21.21 -5.68 21.82
CA LYS A 153 -21.73 -6.23 20.56
C LYS A 153 -20.89 -5.74 19.38
N LEU A 154 -20.52 -4.46 19.34
CA LEU A 154 -19.61 -3.92 18.33
C LEU A 154 -18.21 -4.52 18.42
N VAL A 155 -17.67 -4.69 19.63
CA VAL A 155 -16.37 -5.34 19.86
C VAL A 155 -16.40 -6.78 19.33
N LYS A 156 -17.48 -7.51 19.60
CA LYS A 156 -17.66 -8.89 19.09
C LYS A 156 -17.77 -8.90 17.57
N PHE A 157 -18.53 -7.97 16.98
CA PHE A 157 -18.63 -7.82 15.54
C PHE A 157 -17.27 -7.58 14.90
N TYR A 158 -16.48 -6.63 15.40
CA TYR A 158 -15.14 -6.35 14.91
C TYR A 158 -14.25 -7.59 14.96
N LYS A 159 -14.14 -8.24 16.13
CA LYS A 159 -13.28 -9.42 16.34
C LYS A 159 -13.63 -10.58 15.40
N ILE A 160 -14.92 -10.89 15.23
CA ILE A 160 -15.35 -11.97 14.33
C ILE A 160 -14.99 -11.63 12.87
N ASN A 161 -15.27 -10.41 12.42
CA ASN A 161 -15.07 -10.04 11.02
C ASN A 161 -13.58 -9.93 10.66
N ILE A 162 -12.74 -9.34 11.52
CA ILE A 162 -11.29 -9.26 11.25
C ILE A 162 -10.63 -10.65 11.29
N GLN A 163 -11.11 -11.57 12.14
CA GLN A 163 -10.62 -12.95 12.16
C GLN A 163 -11.02 -13.72 10.90
N GLN A 164 -12.21 -13.47 10.36
CA GLN A 164 -12.71 -14.13 9.15
C GLN A 164 -12.06 -13.58 7.87
N ASP A 165 -11.92 -12.26 7.79
CA ASP A 165 -11.29 -11.59 6.64
C ASP A 165 -10.47 -10.38 7.11
N PRO A 166 -9.16 -10.56 7.37
CA PRO A 166 -8.27 -9.46 7.74
C PRO A 166 -8.15 -8.37 6.66
N SER A 167 -8.47 -8.70 5.40
CA SER A 167 -8.43 -7.74 4.30
C SER A 167 -9.52 -6.67 4.38
N LEU A 168 -10.54 -6.86 5.23
CA LEU A 168 -11.63 -5.90 5.40
C LEU A 168 -11.15 -4.49 5.74
N ILE A 169 -10.09 -4.37 6.56
CA ILE A 169 -9.60 -3.04 6.91
C ILE A 169 -9.03 -2.33 5.68
N PHE A 170 -8.33 -3.04 4.80
CA PHE A 170 -7.79 -2.49 3.56
C PHE A 170 -8.90 -2.18 2.56
N LYS A 171 -10.00 -2.94 2.57
CA LYS A 171 -11.17 -2.72 1.70
C LYS A 171 -12.09 -1.58 2.17
N ALA A 172 -11.93 -1.10 3.40
CA ALA A 172 -12.78 -0.05 3.95
C ALA A 172 -12.62 1.28 3.18
N ASP A 173 -13.72 2.01 3.08
CA ASP A 173 -13.81 3.33 2.43
C ASP A 173 -13.13 4.39 3.28
N ASP A 174 -13.18 4.23 4.61
CA ASP A 174 -12.51 5.09 5.58
C ASP A 174 -11.05 4.70 5.85
N PHE A 175 -10.46 3.81 5.04
CA PHE A 175 -9.09 3.31 5.22
C PHE A 175 -8.07 4.43 5.46
N VAL A 176 -8.19 5.54 4.72
CA VAL A 176 -7.24 6.67 4.81
C VAL A 176 -7.19 7.33 6.20
N THR A 177 -8.16 7.07 7.07
CA THR A 177 -8.24 7.60 8.44
C THR A 177 -7.50 6.74 9.47
N ILE A 178 -6.98 5.57 9.08
CA ILE A 178 -6.30 4.65 10.00
C ILE A 178 -5.05 5.28 10.61
N LYS A 179 -4.85 5.07 11.91
CA LYS A 179 -3.65 5.51 12.62
C LYS A 179 -2.44 4.69 12.19
N GLN A 180 -1.27 5.33 12.11
CA GLN A 180 -0.04 4.72 11.61
C GLN A 180 0.35 3.44 12.38
N GLU A 181 0.26 3.48 13.70
CA GLU A 181 0.60 2.37 14.60
C GLU A 181 -0.33 1.16 14.40
N ILE A 182 -1.60 1.41 14.15
CA ILE A 182 -2.59 0.36 13.89
C ILE A 182 -2.34 -0.27 12.52
N LEU A 183 -2.12 0.56 11.49
CA LEU A 183 -1.81 0.06 10.16
C LEU A 183 -0.56 -0.82 10.16
N LEU A 184 0.48 -0.40 10.90
CA LEU A 184 1.71 -1.16 11.02
C LEU A 184 1.47 -2.52 11.70
N ASP A 185 0.76 -2.54 12.82
CA ASP A 185 0.42 -3.77 13.54
C ASP A 185 -0.36 -4.76 12.65
N ILE A 186 -1.31 -4.26 11.88
CA ILE A 186 -2.11 -5.09 10.97
C ILE A 186 -1.27 -5.65 9.83
N LEU A 187 -0.40 -4.83 9.23
CA LEU A 187 0.51 -5.30 8.18
C LEU A 187 1.47 -6.36 8.70
N VAL A 188 2.04 -6.18 9.90
CA VAL A 188 2.92 -7.17 10.51
C VAL A 188 2.22 -8.51 10.74
N LYS A 189 0.96 -8.48 11.21
CA LYS A 189 0.20 -9.70 11.56
C LYS A 189 -0.46 -10.39 10.36
N ASN A 190 -0.87 -9.62 9.35
CA ASN A 190 -1.78 -10.09 8.30
C ASN A 190 -1.28 -9.77 6.87
N ASN A 191 0.04 -9.62 6.67
CA ASN A 191 0.62 -9.33 5.35
C ASN A 191 0.22 -10.33 4.25
N HIS A 192 -0.12 -11.56 4.61
CA HIS A 192 -0.52 -12.62 3.69
C HIS A 192 -2.01 -12.57 3.30
N SER A 193 -2.83 -11.75 3.96
CA SER A 193 -4.28 -11.68 3.72
C SER A 193 -4.65 -10.77 2.54
N VAL A 194 -3.72 -9.95 2.05
CA VAL A 194 -3.94 -8.97 0.98
C VAL A 194 -2.80 -9.05 -0.02
N LYS A 195 -3.11 -8.89 -1.31
CA LYS A 195 -2.06 -8.88 -2.33
C LYS A 195 -1.10 -7.71 -2.08
N PRO A 196 0.22 -7.90 -2.16
CA PRO A 196 1.18 -6.83 -1.88
C PRO A 196 1.00 -5.57 -2.72
N ILE A 197 0.51 -5.70 -3.96
CA ILE A 197 0.20 -4.54 -4.81
C ILE A 197 -1.01 -3.73 -4.31
N GLU A 198 -2.02 -4.38 -3.74
CA GLU A 198 -3.18 -3.70 -3.14
C GLU A 198 -2.76 -2.97 -1.86
N ILE A 199 -1.84 -3.54 -1.07
CA ILE A 199 -1.23 -2.85 0.08
C ILE A 199 -0.49 -1.59 -0.38
N TRP A 200 0.30 -1.69 -1.45
CA TRP A 200 1.02 -0.55 -2.01
C TRP A 200 0.08 0.58 -2.46
N ASP A 201 -0.97 0.25 -3.21
CA ASP A 201 -1.98 1.21 -3.67
C ASP A 201 -2.70 1.88 -2.48
N LYS A 202 -3.00 1.12 -1.42
CA LYS A 202 -3.61 1.65 -0.19
C LYS A 202 -2.67 2.56 0.58
N LEU A 203 -1.39 2.21 0.72
CA LEU A 203 -0.38 3.07 1.35
C LEU A 203 -0.17 4.37 0.58
N MET A 204 -0.24 4.34 -0.76
CA MET A 204 -0.23 5.54 -1.58
C MET A 204 -1.40 6.45 -1.22
N ALA A 205 -2.63 5.95 -1.26
CA ALA A 205 -3.83 6.72 -0.93
C ALA A 205 -3.79 7.28 0.51
N TRP A 206 -3.38 6.46 1.47
CA TRP A 206 -3.21 6.88 2.86
C TRP A 206 -2.16 7.99 2.99
N SER A 207 -0.98 7.84 2.37
CA SER A 207 0.07 8.85 2.45
C SER A 207 -0.35 10.23 1.93
N ILE A 208 -1.15 10.25 0.85
CA ILE A 208 -1.72 11.48 0.28
C ILE A 208 -2.68 12.10 1.29
N ALA A 209 -3.55 11.31 1.91
CA ALA A 209 -4.50 11.82 2.91
C ALA A 209 -3.82 12.32 4.20
N GLN A 210 -2.66 11.77 4.56
CA GLN A 210 -1.91 12.19 5.75
C GLN A 210 -1.03 13.42 5.52
N SER A 211 -0.82 13.86 4.28
CA SER A 211 0.13 14.92 3.94
C SER A 211 -0.53 16.05 3.16
N ASN A 212 -0.48 17.26 3.72
CA ASN A 212 -0.92 18.47 3.02
C ASN A 212 0.00 18.86 1.84
N GLU A 213 1.17 18.22 1.72
CA GLU A 213 2.16 18.51 0.67
C GLU A 213 2.07 17.54 -0.53
N LEU A 214 1.36 16.42 -0.42
CA LEU A 214 1.26 15.43 -1.50
C LEU A 214 0.02 15.69 -2.36
N PRO A 215 0.16 16.04 -3.65
CA PRO A 215 -0.99 16.19 -4.53
C PRO A 215 -1.57 14.82 -4.87
N SER A 216 -2.89 14.77 -5.10
CA SER A 216 -3.61 13.53 -5.45
C SER A 216 -3.18 12.96 -6.80
N ASP A 217 -2.75 13.81 -7.74
CA ASP A 217 -2.26 13.39 -9.05
C ASP A 217 -0.77 13.05 -8.99
N ILE A 218 -0.49 11.75 -8.96
CA ILE A 218 0.86 11.18 -8.88
C ILE A 218 1.72 11.59 -10.09
N THR A 219 1.11 11.87 -11.25
CA THR A 219 1.86 12.27 -12.45
C THR A 219 2.54 13.64 -12.30
N LYS A 220 2.09 14.45 -11.34
CA LYS A 220 2.67 15.76 -11.02
C LYS A 220 3.81 15.68 -10.00
N TRP A 221 4.11 14.51 -9.46
CA TRP A 221 5.10 14.37 -8.41
C TRP A 221 6.51 14.59 -8.94
N THR A 222 7.27 15.44 -8.25
CA THR A 222 8.69 15.64 -8.47
C THR A 222 9.50 14.79 -7.48
N HIS A 223 10.83 14.92 -7.52
CA HIS A 223 11.70 14.32 -6.52
C HIS A 223 11.35 14.74 -5.08
N LYS A 224 10.78 15.93 -4.88
CA LYS A 224 10.34 16.41 -3.55
C LYS A 224 9.20 15.54 -3.03
N GLU A 225 8.11 15.40 -3.79
CA GLU A 225 6.93 14.63 -3.38
C GLU A 225 7.27 13.15 -3.20
N VAL A 226 8.07 12.57 -4.09
CA VAL A 226 8.59 11.20 -3.95
C VAL A 226 9.38 11.03 -2.64
N SER A 227 10.19 12.02 -2.26
CA SER A 227 10.94 11.98 -1.00
C SER A 227 10.03 12.08 0.23
N ILE A 228 9.00 12.94 0.19
CA ILE A 228 8.00 13.03 1.27
C ILE A 228 7.27 11.70 1.43
N PHE A 229 6.76 11.15 0.33
CA PHE A 229 6.12 9.84 0.31
C PHE A 229 7.04 8.75 0.89
N GLY A 230 8.28 8.69 0.44
CA GLY A 230 9.25 7.71 0.92
C GLY A 230 9.49 7.78 2.43
N LYS A 231 9.50 8.99 3.01
CA LYS A 231 9.58 9.16 4.47
C LYS A 231 8.34 8.65 5.18
N VAL A 232 7.15 8.95 4.65
CA VAL A 232 5.87 8.52 5.23
C VAL A 232 5.73 6.99 5.22
N ILE A 233 6.08 6.33 4.12
CA ILE A 233 5.88 4.89 4.00
C ILE A 233 7.06 4.02 4.49
N LYS A 234 8.18 4.64 4.89
CA LYS A 234 9.44 3.93 5.21
C LYS A 234 9.23 2.76 6.17
N LEU A 235 8.41 2.95 7.20
CA LEU A 235 8.15 1.94 8.23
C LEU A 235 7.34 0.74 7.72
N PHE A 236 6.58 0.89 6.64
CA PHE A 236 5.75 -0.18 6.09
C PHE A 236 6.48 -1.01 5.04
N ILE A 237 7.48 -0.44 4.36
CA ILE A 237 8.23 -1.10 3.27
C ILE A 237 8.71 -2.52 3.65
N PRO A 238 9.34 -2.77 4.82
CA PRO A 238 9.84 -4.10 5.17
C PRO A 238 8.75 -5.18 5.31
N HIS A 239 7.48 -4.77 5.44
CA HIS A 239 6.34 -5.66 5.67
C HIS A 239 5.57 -6.01 4.40
N ILE A 240 5.97 -5.46 3.24
CA ILE A 240 5.35 -5.73 1.94
C ILE A 240 6.19 -6.77 1.20
N ASN A 241 5.56 -7.87 0.79
CA ASN A 241 6.23 -8.88 -0.04
C ASN A 241 6.29 -8.43 -1.51
N PHE A 242 7.23 -7.53 -1.83
CA PHE A 242 7.40 -7.02 -3.19
C PHE A 242 7.65 -8.11 -4.22
N LYS A 243 8.16 -9.29 -3.83
CA LYS A 243 8.42 -10.41 -4.73
C LYS A 243 7.14 -11.02 -5.33
N GLU A 244 5.99 -10.83 -4.66
CA GLU A 244 4.70 -11.32 -5.17
C GLU A 244 3.95 -10.29 -6.02
N ILE A 245 4.49 -9.08 -6.19
CA ILE A 245 3.91 -8.09 -7.10
C ILE A 245 4.20 -8.53 -8.54
N SER A 246 3.28 -8.32 -9.49
CA SER A 246 3.55 -8.65 -10.89
C SER A 246 4.69 -7.79 -11.45
N PRO A 247 5.51 -8.27 -12.40
CA PRO A 247 6.58 -7.46 -13.00
C PRO A 247 6.05 -6.16 -13.63
N VAL A 248 4.87 -6.21 -14.24
CA VAL A 248 4.20 -5.05 -14.85
C VAL A 248 3.84 -4.02 -13.78
N ASP A 249 3.18 -4.45 -12.69
CA ASP A 249 2.82 -3.56 -11.59
C ASP A 249 4.05 -2.99 -10.89
N PHE A 250 5.09 -3.80 -10.68
CA PHE A 250 6.33 -3.34 -10.07
C PHE A 250 6.97 -2.23 -10.91
N VAL A 251 7.12 -2.42 -12.23
CA VAL A 251 7.74 -1.43 -13.12
C VAL A 251 6.92 -0.15 -13.20
N GLN A 252 5.60 -0.25 -13.23
CA GLN A 252 4.73 0.92 -13.40
C GLN A 252 4.47 1.68 -12.09
N LYS A 253 4.25 0.97 -10.98
CA LYS A 253 3.76 1.55 -9.72
C LYS A 253 4.80 1.64 -8.62
N VAL A 254 5.78 0.74 -8.57
CA VAL A 254 6.75 0.67 -7.45
C VAL A 254 8.11 1.27 -7.83
N LYS A 255 8.65 0.86 -8.98
CA LYS A 255 9.97 1.29 -9.51
C LYS A 255 10.17 2.82 -9.58
N PRO A 256 9.16 3.66 -9.91
CA PRO A 256 9.33 5.12 -9.88
C PRO A 256 9.76 5.65 -8.51
N PHE A 257 9.44 4.92 -7.43
CA PHE A 257 9.72 5.28 -6.05
C PHE A 257 11.00 4.62 -5.50
N LYS A 258 11.90 4.12 -6.36
CA LYS A 258 13.14 3.43 -5.95
C LYS A 258 13.97 4.19 -4.88
N ASN A 259 13.92 5.52 -4.89
CA ASN A 259 14.68 6.35 -3.95
C ASN A 259 14.10 6.33 -2.52
N SER A 260 12.89 5.79 -2.34
CA SER A 260 12.23 5.59 -1.05
C SER A 260 12.71 4.33 -0.32
N PHE A 261 13.43 3.44 -1.01
CA PHE A 261 13.90 2.17 -0.48
C PHE A 261 15.35 2.27 0.00
N GLU A 262 15.69 1.46 1.01
CA GLU A 262 17.09 1.22 1.30
C GLU A 262 17.74 0.44 0.16
N MET A 263 18.90 0.90 -0.31
CA MET A 263 19.52 0.41 -1.54
C MET A 263 19.73 -1.11 -1.53
N GLY A 264 20.19 -1.68 -0.42
CA GLY A 264 20.39 -3.13 -0.28
C GLY A 264 19.08 -3.92 -0.41
N PHE A 265 18.00 -3.44 0.21
CA PHE A 265 16.68 -4.06 0.11
C PHE A 265 16.10 -3.94 -1.31
N TYR A 266 16.26 -2.78 -1.95
CA TYR A 266 15.79 -2.57 -3.32
C TYR A 266 16.51 -3.48 -4.32
N VAL A 267 17.83 -3.67 -4.17
CA VAL A 267 18.60 -4.59 -5.00
C VAL A 267 18.07 -6.02 -4.87
N GLN A 268 17.78 -6.50 -3.66
CA GLN A 268 17.19 -7.83 -3.47
C GLN A 268 15.84 -8.03 -4.17
N ILE A 269 15.03 -6.97 -4.26
CA ILE A 269 13.76 -7.01 -5.02
C ILE A 269 14.06 -7.11 -6.52
N LEU A 270 15.00 -6.30 -7.03
CA LEU A 270 15.38 -6.33 -8.44
C LEU A 270 15.96 -7.68 -8.86
N GLU A 271 16.78 -8.29 -8.01
CA GLU A 271 17.33 -9.63 -8.23
C GLU A 271 16.18 -10.64 -8.44
N HIS A 272 15.17 -10.63 -7.57
CA HIS A 272 14.01 -11.51 -7.73
C HIS A 272 13.33 -11.38 -9.11
N TYR A 273 13.06 -10.14 -9.55
CA TYR A 273 12.44 -9.91 -10.87
C TYR A 273 13.36 -10.20 -12.05
N SER A 274 14.68 -10.24 -11.83
CA SER A 274 15.65 -10.54 -12.87
C SER A 274 15.87 -12.05 -13.04
N PHE A 275 15.58 -12.86 -12.01
CA PHE A 275 15.98 -14.28 -11.95
C PHE A 275 14.82 -15.29 -11.75
N ASN A 276 13.62 -14.89 -11.31
CA ASN A 276 12.52 -15.81 -10.99
C ASN A 276 11.45 -15.97 -12.09
N ASP A 277 11.78 -15.68 -13.35
CA ASP A 277 10.94 -16.14 -14.45
C ASP A 277 11.03 -17.69 -14.48
N ASN A 278 9.96 -18.36 -14.05
CA ASN A 278 9.86 -19.83 -14.05
C ASN A 278 9.91 -20.45 -15.47
N ASP A 279 10.04 -19.62 -16.50
CA ASP A 279 10.34 -19.99 -17.89
C ASP A 279 11.84 -19.91 -18.26
N SER A 280 12.74 -19.56 -17.32
CA SER A 280 14.17 -19.33 -17.61
C SER A 280 15.07 -20.58 -17.57
N LYS A 281 14.60 -21.73 -18.05
CA LYS A 281 15.51 -22.79 -18.55
C LYS A 281 15.62 -22.70 -20.08
N THR A 282 16.31 -21.71 -20.65
CA THR A 282 16.39 -21.63 -22.13
C THR A 282 17.70 -21.08 -22.74
N ILE A 283 18.85 -21.12 -22.06
CA ILE A 283 20.14 -21.03 -22.75
C ILE A 283 20.94 -22.34 -22.60
N ASP A 284 21.26 -22.98 -23.72
CA ASP A 284 22.18 -24.13 -23.76
C ASP A 284 23.62 -23.60 -23.69
N SER A 285 24.10 -23.29 -22.50
CA SER A 285 25.46 -22.78 -22.25
C SER A 285 26.08 -23.38 -20.99
N LYS A 286 27.39 -23.64 -21.05
CA LYS A 286 28.23 -24.03 -19.90
C LYS A 286 29.17 -22.90 -19.45
N ILE A 287 29.43 -21.93 -20.32
CA ILE A 287 30.39 -20.84 -20.05
C ILE A 287 29.65 -19.60 -19.53
N ILE A 288 28.47 -19.30 -20.07
CA ILE A 288 27.65 -18.18 -19.63
C ILE A 288 26.30 -18.66 -19.08
N ASN A 289 25.77 -17.95 -18.09
CA ASN A 289 24.41 -18.18 -17.61
C ASN A 289 23.39 -17.30 -18.36
N SER A 290 22.10 -17.53 -18.09
CA SER A 290 20.98 -16.75 -18.64
C SER A 290 21.14 -15.25 -18.41
N ASP A 291 21.72 -14.85 -17.28
CA ASP A 291 21.84 -13.46 -16.85
C ASP A 291 22.92 -12.75 -17.65
N GLN A 292 24.08 -13.39 -17.81
CA GLN A 292 25.16 -12.92 -18.67
C GLN A 292 24.68 -12.80 -20.12
N ALA A 293 23.91 -13.78 -20.61
CA ALA A 293 23.30 -13.71 -21.94
C ALA A 293 22.32 -12.53 -22.06
N PHE A 294 21.46 -12.30 -21.05
CA PHE A 294 20.55 -11.16 -21.02
C PHE A 294 21.29 -9.81 -21.03
N LEU A 295 22.37 -9.69 -20.24
CA LEU A 295 23.20 -8.48 -20.20
C LEU A 295 23.88 -8.23 -21.56
N ILE A 296 24.40 -9.28 -22.21
CA ILE A 296 24.95 -9.20 -23.57
C ILE A 296 23.87 -8.73 -24.56
N GLY A 297 22.67 -9.32 -24.50
CA GLY A 297 21.53 -8.89 -25.33
C GLY A 297 21.13 -7.44 -25.09
N SER A 298 21.14 -6.99 -23.84
CA SER A 298 20.85 -5.60 -23.47
C SER A 298 21.93 -4.63 -23.97
N ALA A 299 23.20 -5.02 -23.93
CA ALA A 299 24.29 -4.22 -24.48
C ALA A 299 24.16 -4.09 -26.02
N ILE A 300 23.86 -5.20 -26.71
CA ILE A 300 23.58 -5.19 -28.16
C ILE A 300 22.45 -4.21 -28.50
N LYS A 301 21.36 -4.22 -27.71
CA LYS A 301 20.24 -3.28 -27.86
C LYS A 301 20.68 -1.81 -27.78
N ILE A 302 21.51 -1.46 -26.79
CA ILE A 302 21.98 -0.08 -26.59
C ILE A 302 22.84 0.38 -27.76
N THR A 303 23.72 -0.49 -28.29
CA THR A 303 24.66 -0.13 -29.37
C THR A 303 23.99 0.12 -30.73
N LYS A 304 22.79 -0.43 -30.99
CA LYS A 304 22.07 -0.31 -32.27
C LYS A 304 21.24 0.97 -32.45
N GLN A 305 21.33 1.96 -31.54
CA GLN A 305 20.66 3.28 -31.61
C GLN A 305 19.23 3.27 -32.22
N GLY A 306 18.26 2.75 -31.49
CA GLY A 306 16.87 3.18 -31.61
C GLY A 306 15.91 2.29 -32.42
N LYS A 307 14.76 2.05 -31.78
CA LYS A 307 13.50 1.41 -32.21
C LYS A 307 13.41 -0.12 -32.01
N TYR A 308 12.24 -0.48 -31.46
CA TYR A 308 11.70 -1.80 -31.10
C TYR A 308 12.05 -2.36 -29.71
N ASN A 309 11.00 -2.92 -29.07
CA ASN A 309 11.05 -3.66 -27.80
C ASN A 309 11.64 -5.07 -28.02
N SER A 310 12.68 -5.19 -28.83
CA SER A 310 13.24 -6.48 -29.17
C SER A 310 13.99 -7.07 -27.99
N THR A 311 13.77 -8.37 -27.76
CA THR A 311 14.57 -9.20 -26.85
C THR A 311 15.46 -10.12 -27.69
N TYR A 312 16.58 -10.59 -27.17
CA TYR A 312 17.52 -11.43 -27.93
C TYR A 312 17.55 -12.86 -27.37
N ASN A 313 17.52 -13.83 -28.27
CA ASN A 313 17.78 -15.24 -28.00
C ASN A 313 19.19 -15.62 -28.40
N PHE A 314 19.81 -16.50 -27.62
CA PHE A 314 21.14 -17.04 -27.89
C PHE A 314 21.01 -18.52 -28.23
N LYS A 315 21.13 -18.85 -29.52
CA LYS A 315 21.14 -20.23 -29.99
C LYS A 315 22.58 -20.71 -30.07
N LEU A 316 22.96 -21.71 -29.27
CA LEU A 316 24.29 -22.32 -29.34
C LEU A 316 24.50 -22.97 -30.71
N LEU A 317 25.59 -22.61 -31.39
CA LEU A 317 26.02 -23.22 -32.65
C LEU A 317 27.10 -24.27 -32.41
N VAL A 318 28.13 -23.91 -31.61
CA VAL A 318 29.30 -24.75 -31.34
C VAL A 318 29.71 -24.60 -29.88
N ARG A 319 30.07 -25.73 -29.25
CA ARG A 319 30.80 -25.76 -27.98
C ARG A 319 32.02 -26.67 -28.13
N GLY A 320 33.22 -26.17 -27.82
CA GLY A 320 34.47 -26.91 -27.98
C GLY A 320 34.45 -28.28 -27.30
N SER A 321 33.99 -28.35 -26.04
CA SER A 321 33.86 -29.61 -25.29
C SER A 321 32.80 -30.59 -25.84
N ARG A 322 31.86 -30.12 -26.67
CA ARG A 322 30.82 -30.95 -27.29
C ARG A 322 31.20 -31.38 -28.71
N ASN A 323 31.82 -30.48 -29.46
CA ASN A 323 31.97 -30.59 -30.90
C ASN A 323 33.41 -30.84 -31.35
N GLY A 324 34.40 -30.60 -30.49
CA GLY A 324 35.82 -30.59 -30.88
C GLY A 324 36.36 -29.16 -31.04
N PHE A 325 37.67 -29.03 -31.15
CA PHE A 325 38.37 -27.73 -31.25
C PHE A 325 38.96 -27.50 -32.65
N GLU A 326 38.64 -28.36 -33.62
CA GLU A 326 39.12 -28.27 -34.98
C GLU A 326 38.44 -27.13 -35.76
N VAL A 327 39.22 -26.34 -36.49
CA VAL A 327 38.71 -25.19 -37.27
C VAL A 327 37.67 -25.62 -38.32
N VAL A 328 37.80 -26.83 -38.88
CA VAL A 328 36.87 -27.40 -39.87
C VAL A 328 35.46 -27.54 -39.28
N ILE A 329 35.36 -27.85 -37.99
CA ILE A 329 34.09 -27.99 -37.28
C ILE A 329 33.46 -26.62 -37.07
N PHE A 330 34.26 -25.62 -36.72
CA PHE A 330 33.79 -24.23 -36.63
C PHE A 330 33.22 -23.75 -37.97
N HIS A 331 33.96 -23.91 -39.07
CA HIS A 331 33.49 -23.48 -40.41
C HIS A 331 32.20 -24.19 -40.84
N SER A 332 32.12 -25.51 -40.63
CA SER A 332 30.91 -26.26 -41.03
C SER A 332 29.63 -25.88 -40.26
N LEU A 333 29.75 -25.26 -39.08
CA LEU A 333 28.61 -24.91 -38.21
C LEU A 333 28.38 -23.40 -38.05
N CYS A 334 29.37 -22.56 -38.36
CA CYS A 334 29.36 -21.13 -38.07
C CYS A 334 29.64 -20.22 -39.29
N ASP A 335 29.96 -20.77 -40.47
CA ASP A 335 30.21 -19.94 -41.65
C ASP A 335 28.97 -19.13 -42.04
N VAL A 336 29.17 -17.82 -42.19
CA VAL A 336 28.11 -16.86 -42.49
C VAL A 336 27.98 -16.72 -44.01
N VAL A 337 26.79 -16.98 -44.54
CA VAL A 337 26.49 -16.95 -45.99
C VAL A 337 26.66 -15.54 -46.60
N ASN A 338 26.54 -14.48 -45.78
CA ASN A 338 26.77 -13.10 -46.19
C ASN A 338 27.86 -12.44 -45.34
N GLU A 339 29.07 -12.36 -45.87
CA GLU A 339 30.25 -11.80 -45.21
C GLU A 339 30.07 -10.35 -44.73
N LYS A 340 29.18 -9.57 -45.37
CA LYS A 340 28.89 -8.18 -44.95
C LYS A 340 28.20 -8.09 -43.59
N GLN A 341 27.77 -9.23 -43.02
CA GLN A 341 27.11 -9.34 -41.71
C GLN A 341 27.93 -10.15 -40.69
N ALA A 342 29.15 -10.56 -41.03
CA ALA A 342 30.01 -11.36 -40.15
C ALA A 342 31.10 -10.51 -39.47
N ILE A 343 31.55 -10.92 -38.28
CA ILE A 343 32.87 -10.56 -37.75
C ILE A 343 33.87 -11.34 -38.61
N TYR A 344 34.90 -10.68 -39.15
CA TYR A 344 35.87 -11.25 -40.09
C TYR A 344 36.29 -12.69 -39.71
N VAL A 345 36.01 -13.65 -40.59
CA VAL A 345 36.39 -15.07 -40.46
C VAL A 345 37.45 -15.37 -41.51
N SER A 346 38.58 -15.94 -41.10
CA SER A 346 39.68 -16.30 -42.01
C SER A 346 39.63 -17.79 -42.36
N ASN A 347 40.04 -18.17 -43.57
CA ASN A 347 40.15 -19.60 -43.97
C ASN A 347 41.18 -20.40 -43.15
N SER A 348 42.02 -19.73 -42.34
CA SER A 348 43.10 -20.35 -41.56
C SER A 348 42.92 -20.22 -40.04
N TYR A 349 41.89 -19.51 -39.56
CA TYR A 349 41.64 -19.22 -38.14
C TYR A 349 40.14 -19.24 -37.82
N GLY A 350 39.77 -19.38 -36.54
CA GLY A 350 38.38 -19.17 -36.10
C GLY A 350 37.96 -17.68 -36.11
N PRO A 351 37.05 -17.24 -35.23
CA PRO A 351 36.72 -15.81 -35.08
C PRO A 351 37.98 -14.96 -34.84
N GLU A 352 38.12 -13.89 -35.61
CA GLU A 352 39.23 -12.94 -35.49
C GLU A 352 38.72 -11.55 -35.08
N PHE A 353 39.29 -11.01 -34.01
CA PHE A 353 39.06 -9.64 -33.57
C PHE A 353 40.30 -8.81 -33.89
N GLY A 354 40.17 -7.73 -34.66
CA GLY A 354 41.27 -6.78 -34.90
C GLY A 354 41.93 -6.78 -36.29
N ASN A 355 41.50 -7.65 -37.22
CA ASN A 355 41.84 -7.72 -38.67
C ASN A 355 43.34 -7.68 -39.04
N ASN A 356 43.85 -8.73 -39.70
CA ASN A 356 45.25 -8.93 -40.18
C ASN A 356 46.32 -8.98 -39.06
N LYS A 357 46.13 -8.22 -37.97
CA LYS A 357 46.91 -8.23 -36.73
C LYS A 357 46.00 -8.48 -35.53
N ALA A 358 45.29 -9.60 -35.56
CA ALA A 358 44.31 -9.97 -34.54
C ALA A 358 44.74 -9.66 -33.10
N ASP A 359 43.88 -8.96 -32.36
CA ASP A 359 43.99 -8.78 -30.92
C ASP A 359 43.54 -10.03 -30.17
N LEU A 360 42.64 -10.82 -30.76
CA LEU A 360 42.23 -12.12 -30.27
C LEU A 360 41.84 -13.04 -31.44
N ARG A 361 42.38 -14.26 -31.47
CA ARG A 361 41.98 -15.30 -32.42
C ARG A 361 42.14 -16.71 -31.87
N LEU A 362 41.36 -17.64 -32.42
CA LEU A 362 41.54 -19.08 -32.23
C LEU A 362 42.53 -19.61 -33.29
N LEU A 363 43.56 -20.32 -32.85
CA LEU A 363 44.59 -20.89 -33.73
C LEU A 363 44.15 -22.25 -34.28
N TYR A 364 44.69 -22.62 -35.46
CA TYR A 364 44.42 -23.89 -36.13
C TYR A 364 44.79 -25.12 -35.27
N THR A 365 45.82 -25.00 -34.44
CA THR A 365 46.36 -26.10 -33.62
C THR A 365 45.65 -26.22 -32.27
N TYR A 366 45.23 -27.46 -31.95
CA TYR A 366 44.47 -27.91 -30.78
C TYR A 366 44.50 -26.99 -29.54
N LYS A 367 43.33 -26.48 -29.16
CA LYS A 367 43.06 -25.74 -27.92
C LYS A 367 43.95 -24.52 -27.65
N LYS A 368 44.44 -23.86 -28.69
CA LYS A 368 45.24 -22.63 -28.51
C LYS A 368 44.53 -21.39 -29.03
N GLY A 369 44.63 -20.32 -28.26
CA GLY A 369 44.28 -18.98 -28.66
C GLY A 369 45.51 -18.08 -28.65
N GLN A 370 45.40 -16.94 -29.30
CA GLN A 370 46.43 -15.90 -29.29
C GLN A 370 45.79 -14.56 -28.98
N CYS A 371 46.40 -13.78 -28.08
CA CYS A 371 45.96 -12.44 -27.73
C CYS A 371 47.13 -11.46 -27.74
N PHE A 372 46.97 -10.33 -28.40
CA PHE A 372 47.92 -9.21 -28.44
C PHE A 372 47.13 -7.90 -28.44
N LYS A 373 47.74 -6.77 -28.09
CA LYS A 373 47.11 -5.46 -28.29
C LYS A 373 47.63 -4.82 -29.57
N ASN A 374 46.78 -4.79 -30.59
CA ASN A 374 47.10 -4.19 -31.89
C ASN A 374 46.06 -3.12 -32.29
N SER A 375 44.79 -3.51 -32.33
CA SER A 375 43.68 -2.69 -32.86
C SER A 375 42.73 -2.18 -31.78
N TYR A 376 42.64 -2.80 -30.61
CA TYR A 376 41.79 -2.36 -29.50
C TYR A 376 42.55 -1.44 -28.52
N GLU A 377 41.85 -0.45 -27.94
CA GLU A 377 42.43 0.48 -26.94
C GLU A 377 42.94 -0.25 -25.70
N ASN A 378 42.28 -1.34 -25.32
CA ASN A 378 42.62 -2.17 -24.16
C ASN A 378 42.90 -3.60 -24.59
N LEU A 379 43.79 -4.25 -23.83
CA LEU A 379 44.05 -5.69 -23.97
C LEU A 379 42.77 -6.48 -23.71
N ILE A 380 42.42 -7.40 -24.61
CA ILE A 380 41.23 -8.26 -24.48
C ILE A 380 41.43 -9.30 -23.35
N ARG A 381 42.66 -9.78 -23.15
CA ARG A 381 43.07 -10.62 -22.01
C ARG A 381 44.12 -9.93 -21.18
N LYS A 382 44.21 -10.27 -19.88
CA LYS A 382 45.21 -9.71 -18.95
C LYS A 382 46.66 -9.83 -19.46
N ASN A 383 46.97 -10.89 -20.20
CA ASN A 383 48.32 -11.18 -20.71
C ASN A 383 48.30 -11.39 -22.23
N GLU A 384 49.34 -10.89 -22.89
CA GLU A 384 49.63 -11.15 -24.30
C GLU A 384 50.29 -12.52 -24.54
N GLY A 385 50.25 -12.99 -25.78
CA GLY A 385 50.85 -14.25 -26.24
C GLY A 385 49.84 -15.35 -26.53
N GLU A 386 50.36 -16.55 -26.78
CA GLU A 386 49.55 -17.76 -26.91
C GLU A 386 49.02 -18.22 -25.55
N PHE A 387 47.84 -18.84 -25.56
CA PHE A 387 47.23 -19.39 -24.36
C PHE A 387 46.44 -20.65 -24.68
N GLU A 388 46.30 -21.52 -23.67
CA GLU A 388 45.45 -22.69 -23.77
C GLU A 388 43.99 -22.34 -23.51
N ILE A 389 43.10 -23.01 -24.23
CA ILE A 389 41.65 -22.83 -24.19
C ILE A 389 41.04 -24.06 -23.53
N GLU A 390 40.38 -23.84 -22.40
CA GLU A 390 39.64 -24.89 -21.70
C GLU A 390 38.36 -25.27 -22.46
N ASP A 391 37.57 -24.27 -22.86
CA ASP A 391 36.38 -24.41 -23.70
C ASP A 391 36.03 -23.08 -24.39
N TYR A 392 35.19 -23.13 -25.42
CA TYR A 392 34.57 -21.95 -26.04
C TYR A 392 33.16 -22.26 -26.53
N GLU A 393 32.31 -21.24 -26.58
CA GLU A 393 30.96 -21.34 -27.11
C GLU A 393 30.69 -20.23 -28.12
N VAL A 394 29.96 -20.57 -29.18
CA VAL A 394 29.59 -19.65 -30.25
C VAL A 394 28.07 -19.64 -30.35
N PHE A 395 27.46 -18.46 -30.28
CA PHE A 395 26.02 -18.30 -30.30
C PHE A 395 25.57 -17.50 -31.53
N GLN A 396 24.50 -17.97 -32.17
CA GLN A 396 23.70 -17.14 -33.06
C GLN A 396 22.76 -16.28 -32.21
N VAL A 397 22.90 -14.95 -32.32
CA VAL A 397 22.02 -14.01 -31.64
C VAL A 397 20.82 -13.73 -32.52
N ILE A 398 19.63 -14.12 -32.07
CA ILE A 398 18.37 -14.02 -32.81
C ILE A 398 17.49 -12.95 -32.15
N GLU A 399 17.06 -11.97 -32.93
CA GLU A 399 16.14 -10.94 -32.45
C GLU A 399 14.71 -11.49 -32.36
N ARG A 400 14.09 -11.40 -31.18
CA ARG A 400 12.65 -11.59 -31.00
C ARG A 400 11.95 -10.28 -31.28
N SER A 401 11.25 -10.19 -32.40
CA SER A 401 10.21 -9.19 -32.60
C SER A 401 9.00 -9.59 -31.74
N THR A 402 8.72 -8.80 -30.70
CA THR A 402 7.46 -8.89 -29.94
C THR A 402 6.31 -8.28 -30.72
#